data_AF-A0A822D248-F1
#
_entry.id   AF-A0A822D248-F1
#
_cell.length_a   1.000
_cell.length_b   1.000
_cell.length_c   1.000
_cell.angle_alpha   90.00
_cell.angle_beta   90.00
_cell.angle_gamma   90.00
#
_symmetry.space_group_name_H-M   'P 1'
#
loop_
_entity.id
_entity.type
_entity.pdbx_description
1 polymer ?
#
loop_
_entity_poly.entity_id
_entity_poly.type
_entity_poly.pdbx_seq_one_letter_code
_entity_poly.pdbx_strand_id
1 'polypeptide(L)' 'MHIYLNVHGMLEQLRQKADAEKTRGPRIMVAGLPDVGKSTLCRMLVNWAARLGRTPILVDL' A
#
# COMPACT_ATOMS: atom_id res chain seq x y z
N MET A 1 10.33 12.18 2.04
CA MET A 1 10.07 10.85 2.65
C MET A 1 8.71 10.76 3.37
N HIS A 2 8.25 11.82 4.05
CA HIS A 2 6.96 11.84 4.79
C HIS A 2 5.73 11.45 3.97
N ILE A 3 5.66 11.82 2.68
CA ILE A 3 4.50 11.54 1.83
C ILE A 3 4.21 10.03 1.73
N TYR A 4 5.25 9.21 1.52
CA TYR A 4 5.10 7.76 1.41
C TYR A 4 4.68 7.11 2.72
N LEU A 5 5.16 7.64 3.85
CA LEU A 5 4.77 7.17 5.18
C LEU A 5 3.31 7.53 5.48
N ASN A 6 2.87 8.73 5.10
CA ASN A 6 1.49 9.16 5.26
C ASN A 6 0.54 8.29 4.42
N VAL A 7 0.89 7.98 3.18
CA VAL A 7 0.12 7.04 2.34
C VAL A 7 0.04 5.68 3.00
N HIS A 8 1.16 5.17 3.53
CA HIS A 8 1.17 3.90 4.24
C HIS A 8 0.27 3.91 5.49
N GLY A 9 0.33 4.98 6.29
CA GLY A 9 -0.53 5.15 7.47
C GLY A 9 -2.02 5.21 7.12
N MET A 10 -2.37 5.94 6.05
CA MET A 10 -3.76 5.99 5.56
C MET A 10 -4.23 4.60 5.08
N LEU A 11 -3.39 3.86 4.36
CA LEU A 11 -3.72 2.50 3.92
C LEU A 11 -3.93 1.55 5.11
N GLU A 12 -3.19 1.73 6.19
CA GLU A 12 -3.37 0.91 7.39
C GLU A 12 -4.66 1.24 8.13
N GLN A 13 -5.03 2.52 8.22
CA GLN A 13 -6.34 2.93 8.76
C GLN A 13 -7.49 2.34 7.95
N LEU A 14 -7.39 2.34 6.61
CA LEU A 14 -8.39 1.73 5.73
C LEU A 14 -8.47 0.21 5.95
N ARG A 15 -7.34 -0.47 6.18
CA ARG A 15 -7.33 -1.90 6.53
C ARG A 15 -8.01 -2.17 7.86
N GLN A 16 -7.70 -1.41 8.90
CA GLN A 16 -8.33 -1.56 10.22
C GLN A 16 -9.84 -1.35 10.14
N LYS A 17 -10.28 -0.36 9.37
CA LYS A 17 -11.70 -0.14 9.12
C LYS A 17 -12.35 -1.31 8.37
N ALA A 18 -11.68 -1.82 7.33
CA ALA A 18 -12.18 -2.99 6.58
C ALA A 18 -12.23 -4.26 7.45
N ASP A 19 -11.25 -4.48 8.32
CA ASP A 19 -11.24 -5.58 9.29
C ASP A 19 -12.42 -5.47 10.27
N ALA A 20 -12.71 -4.26 10.77
CA ALA A 20 -13.84 -4.00 11.66
C ALA A 20 -15.20 -4.22 10.97
N GLU A 21 -15.33 -3.79 9.71
CA GLU A 21 -16.54 -3.96 8.90
C GLU A 21 -16.64 -5.36 8.26
N LYS A 22 -15.64 -6.24 8.46
CA LYS A 22 -15.49 -7.55 7.78
C LYS A 22 -15.59 -7.45 6.25
N THR A 23 -15.10 -6.35 5.70
CA THR A 23 -15.07 -6.10 4.25
C THR A 23 -13.67 -6.36 3.69
N ARG A 24 -13.51 -6.14 2.38
CA ARG A 24 -12.25 -6.40 1.69
C ARG A 24 -11.31 -5.21 1.88
N GLY A 25 -10.03 -5.50 2.15
CA GLY A 25 -8.99 -4.48 2.32
C GLY A 25 -8.79 -3.60 1.07
N PRO A 26 -8.08 -2.46 1.22
CA PRO A 26 -7.89 -1.48 0.16
C PRO A 26 -7.07 -2.05 -1.01
N ARG A 27 -7.51 -1.75 -2.24
CA ARG A 27 -6.79 -2.04 -3.48
C ARG A 27 -6.34 -0.73 -4.10
N ILE A 28 -5.07 -0.64 -4.45
CA ILE A 28 -4.47 0.57 -5.01
C ILE A 28 -3.80 0.26 -6.34
N MET A 29 -3.87 1.23 -7.25
CA MET A 29 -3.13 1.24 -8.50
C MET A 29 -2.24 2.48 -8.50
N VAL A 30 -0.96 2.29 -8.84
CA VAL A 30 0.01 3.38 -8.96
C VAL A 30 0.23 3.65 -10.44
N ALA A 31 -0.25 4.79 -10.93
CA ALA A 31 -0.11 5.20 -12.32
C ALA A 31 0.83 6.40 -12.46
N GLY A 32 1.47 6.54 -13.62
CA GLY A 32 2.36 7.67 -13.93
C GLY A 32 3.25 7.39 -15.14
N LEU A 33 3.96 8.42 -15.60
CA LEU A 33 4.92 8.37 -16.71
C LEU A 33 6.02 7.32 -16.48
N PRO A 34 6.66 6.80 -17.53
CA PRO A 34 7.83 5.90 -17.40
C PRO A 34 8.93 6.56 -16.53
N ASP A 35 9.71 5.72 -15.84
CA ASP A 35 10.89 6.10 -15.02
C ASP A 35 10.68 7.01 -13.81
N VAL A 36 9.44 7.30 -13.41
CA VAL A 36 9.15 8.08 -12.17
C VAL A 36 9.32 7.29 -10.86
N GLY A 37 9.81 6.05 -10.91
CA GLY A 37 10.05 5.23 -9.71
C GLY A 37 8.81 4.53 -9.12
N LYS A 38 7.78 4.27 -9.94
CA LYS A 38 6.54 3.58 -9.54
C LYS A 38 6.82 2.22 -8.87
N SER A 39 7.71 1.43 -9.46
CA SER A 39 8.08 0.11 -8.94
C SER A 39 8.77 0.21 -7.58
N THR A 40 9.60 1.23 -7.37
CA THR A 40 10.26 1.50 -6.09
C THR A 40 9.24 1.86 -5.01
N LEU A 41 8.27 2.71 -5.33
CA LEU A 41 7.17 3.06 -4.43
C LEU A 41 6.35 1.83 -4.03
N CYS A 42 5.93 1.01 -5.00
CA CYS A 42 5.18 -0.21 -4.74
C CYS A 42 5.95 -1.16 -3.81
N ARG A 43 7.26 -1.36 -4.03
CA ARG A 43 8.10 -2.18 -3.13
C ARG A 43 8.19 -1.62 -1.72
N MET A 44 8.34 -0.31 -1.54
CA MET A 44 8.37 0.31 -0.22
C MET A 44 7.06 0.06 0.56
N LEU A 45 5.91 0.31 -0.07
CA LEU A 45 4.60 0.13 0.55
C LEU A 45 4.34 -1.33 0.95
N VAL A 46 4.71 -2.27 0.07
CA VAL A 46 4.58 -3.72 0.32
C VAL A 46 5.49 -4.16 1.47
N ASN A 47 6.75 -3.74 1.46
CA ASN A 47 7.69 -4.09 2.53
C ASN A 47 7.27 -3.53 3.89
N TRP A 48 6.77 -2.30 3.96
CA TRP A 48 6.25 -1.75 5.22
C TRP A 48 5.02 -2.50 5.71
N ALA A 49 4.09 -2.86 4.81
CA ALA A 49 2.93 -3.66 5.19
C ALA A 49 3.32 -5.07 5.68
N ALA A 50 4.29 -5.72 5.03
CA ALA A 50 4.83 -7.00 5.48
C ALA A 50 5.48 -6.92 6.87
N ARG A 51 6.21 -5.83 7.15
CA ARG A 51 6.81 -5.58 8.48
C ARG A 51 5.79 -5.36 9.58
N LEU A 52 4.59 -4.89 9.26
CA LEU A 52 3.46 -4.78 10.19
C LEU A 52 2.68 -6.10 10.36
N GLY A 53 3.15 -7.20 9.76
CA GLY A 53 2.49 -8.51 9.84
C GLY A 53 1.28 -8.65 8.91
N ARG A 54 1.10 -7.74 7.95
CA ARG A 54 0.07 -7.87 6.91
C ARG A 54 0.60 -8.68 5.73
N THR A 55 -0.30 -9.28 4.95
CA THR A 55 0.02 -10.03 3.72
C THR A 55 -0.48 -9.28 2.47
N PRO A 56 0.18 -8.18 2.05
CA PRO A 56 -0.20 -7.45 0.84
C PRO A 56 0.05 -8.27 -0.43
N ILE A 57 -0.75 -8.01 -1.47
CA ILE A 57 -0.55 -8.60 -2.80
C ILE A 57 0.01 -7.52 -3.71
N LEU A 58 1.17 -7.81 -4.33
CA LEU A 58 1.74 -6.99 -5.38
C LEU A 58 1.33 -7.58 -6.73
N VAL A 59 0.70 -6.76 -7.58
CA VAL A 59 0.36 -7.11 -8.95
C VAL A 59 1.17 -6.21 -9.87
N ASP A 60 1.94 -6.81 -10.78
CA ASP A 60 2.64 -6.11 -11.87
C ASP A 60 1.81 -6.28 -13.14
N LEU A 61 1.57 -5.17 -13.85
CA LEU A 61 0.65 -5.08 -15.00
C LEU A 61 1.40 -4.73 -16.29
#